data_AF-A0A177H482-F1
#
_entry.id   AF-A0A177H482-F1
#
_cell.length_a   1.000
_cell.length_b   1.000
_cell.length_c   1.000
_cell.angle_alpha   90.00
_cell.angle_beta   90.00
_cell.angle_gamma   90.00
#
_symmetry.space_group_name_H-M   'P 1'
#
loop_
_entity.id
_entity.type
_entity.pdbx_description
1 polymer ?
#
loop_
_entity_poly.entity_id
_entity_poly.type
_entity_poly.pdbx_seq_one_letter_code
_entity_poly.pdbx_strand_id
1 'polypeptide(L)' 'MVRKRYSDDDVLKLLRKIDVHLHNGLDVLSACRKAGISDKSYY' A
#
# COMPACT_ATOMS: atom_id res chain seq x y z
N MET A 1 16.96 -3.70 7.31
CA MET A 1 15.72 -3.76 6.49
C MET A 1 16.00 -2.95 5.24
N VAL A 2 16.12 -3.61 4.08
CA VAL A 2 16.48 -2.90 2.84
C VAL A 2 15.30 -2.01 2.46
N ARG A 3 15.49 -0.69 2.45
CA ARG A 3 14.48 0.25 1.95
C ARG A 3 14.46 0.04 0.44
N LYS A 4 13.62 -0.90 -0.03
CA LYS A 4 13.40 -1.08 -1.47
C LYS A 4 12.97 0.29 -1.99
N ARG A 5 13.75 0.87 -2.91
CA ARG A 5 13.27 2.03 -3.66
C ARG A 5 12.08 1.53 -4.47
N TYR A 6 10.88 1.91 -4.06
CA TYR A 6 9.71 1.71 -4.89
C TYR A 6 9.95 2.52 -6.16
N SER A 7 9.86 1.87 -7.32
CA SER A 7 9.77 2.60 -8.58
C SER A 7 8.43 3.32 -8.63
N ASP A 8 8.31 4.38 -9.43
CA ASP A 8 7.03 5.08 -9.61
C ASP A 8 5.91 4.10 -10.02
N ASP A 9 6.24 3.09 -10.84
CA ASP A 9 5.33 2.03 -11.25
C ASP A 9 4.87 1.13 -10.06
N ASP A 10 5.77 0.84 -9.12
CA ASP A 10 5.42 0.09 -7.91
C ASP A 10 4.49 0.90 -7.00
N VAL A 11 4.73 2.21 -6.89
CA VAL A 11 3.86 3.13 -6.12
C VAL A 11 2.48 3.22 -6.75
N LEU A 12 2.39 3.32 -8.08
CA LEU A 12 1.11 3.36 -8.80
C LEU A 12 0.33 2.05 -8.64
N LYS A 13 0.99 0.89 -8.72
CA LYS A 13 0.37 -0.42 -8.47
C LYS A 13 -0.15 -0.55 -7.04
N LEU A 14 0.62 -0.03 -6.07
CA LEU A 14 0.23 -0.01 -4.66
C LEU A 14 -1.01 0.85 -4.44
N LEU A 15 -1.03 2.06 -5.01
CA LEU A 15 -2.15 2.99 -4.90
C LEU A 15 -3.42 2.40 -5.53
N ARG A 16 -3.30 1.78 -6.70
CA ARG A 16 -4.40 1.09 -7.38
C ARG A 16 -4.97 -0.05 -6.54
N LYS A 17 -4.11 -0.81 -5.86
CA LYS A 17 -4.53 -1.91 -4.98
C LYS A 17 -5.30 -1.39 -3.77
N ILE A 18 -4.86 -0.29 -3.17
CA ILE A 18 -5.57 0.37 -2.07
C ILE A 18 -6.93 0.87 -2.53
N ASP A 19 -6.99 1.56 -3.67
CA ASP A 19 -8.23 2.10 -4.24
C ASP A 19 -9.29 1.02 -4.49
N VAL A 20 -8.91 -0.11 -5.09
CA VAL A 20 -9.81 -1.26 -5.30
C VAL A 20 -10.33 -1.81 -3.97
N HIS A 21 -9.48 -1.89 -2.95
CA HIS A 21 -9.90 -2.37 -1.63
C HIS A 21 -10.83 -1.39 -0.93
N LEU A 22 -10.56 -0.08 -1.00
CA LEU A 22 -11.44 0.96 -0.49
C LEU A 22 -12.81 0.94 -1.17
N HIS A 23 -12.84 0.77 -2.49
CA HIS A 23 -14.09 0.66 -3.25
C HIS A 23 -14.90 -0.58 -2.86
N ASN A 24 -14.24 -1.65 -2.44
CA ASN A 24 -14.86 -2.87 -1.93
C ASN A 24 -15.30 -2.76 -0.45
N GLY A 25 -15.34 -1.55 0.12
CA GLY A 25 -15.78 -1.27 1.48
C GLY A 25 -14.79 -1.69 2.58
N LEU A 26 -13.52 -1.92 2.24
CA LEU A 26 -12.48 -2.16 3.25
C LEU A 26 -12.01 -0.84 3.86
N ASP A 27 -11.74 -0.86 5.16
CA ASP A 27 -11.13 0.26 5.88
C ASP A 27 -9.72 0.58 5.35
N VAL A 28 -9.33 1.86 5.43
CA VAL A 28 -8.03 2.37 4.93
C VAL A 28 -6.85 1.58 5.52
N LEU A 29 -6.87 1.27 6.82
CA LEU A 29 -5.80 0.52 7.47
C LEU A 29 -5.75 -0.92 6.97
N SER A 30 -6.91 -1.53 6.73
CA SER A 30 -7.02 -2.88 6.19
C SER A 30 -6.56 -2.96 4.74
N ALA A 31 -6.89 -1.95 3.92
CA ALA A 31 -6.45 -1.82 2.54
C ALA A 31 -4.93 -1.62 2.45
N CYS A 32 -4.35 -0.74 3.27
CA CYS A 32 -2.90 -0.53 3.36
C CYS A 32 -2.15 -1.80 3.77
N ARG A 33 -2.65 -2.51 4.79
CA ARG A 33 -2.04 -3.78 5.23
C ARG A 33 -2.11 -4.86 4.15
N LYS A 34 -3.23 -4.98 3.42
CA LYS A 34 -3.36 -5.88 2.25
C LYS A 34 -2.49 -5.48 1.07
N ALA A 35 -2.25 -4.18 0.91
CA ALA A 35 -1.34 -3.65 -0.09
C ALA A 35 0.13 -3.95 0.25
N GLY A 36 0.42 -4.46 1.45
CA GLY A 36 1.79 -4.77 1.90
C GLY A 36 2.50 -3.56 2.49
N ILE A 37 1.76 -2.49 2.81
CA ILE A 37 2.26 -1.37 3.59
C ILE A 37 2.29 -1.82 5.05
N SER A 38 3.50 -2.01 5.57
CA SER A 38 3.75 -2.25 6.99
C SER A 38 4.20 -0.95 7.64
N ASP A 39 3.73 -0.69 8.87
CA ASP A 39 3.93 0.57 9.64
C ASP A 39 5.41 0.98 9.77
N LYS A 40 6.33 0.02 9.61
CA LYS A 40 7.78 0.20 9.64
C LYS A 40 8.41 1.08 8.55
N SER A 41 7.65 1.64 7.61
CA SER A 41 8.20 2.60 6.65
C SER A 41 8.06 4.06 7.08
N TYR A 42 7.44 4.34 8.23
CA TYR A 42 7.12 5.70 8.65
C TYR A 42 8.11 6.34 9.65
N TYR A 43 9.19 5.67 10.02
CA TYR A 43 10.31 6.27 10.76
C TYR A 43 11.63 5.98 10.05
#